data_AF-H8MGZ6-F1
#
_entry.id   AF-H8MGZ6-F1
#
_cell.length_a   1.000
_cell.length_b   1.000
_cell.length_c   1.000
_cell.angle_alpha   90.00
_cell.angle_beta   90.00
_cell.angle_gamma   90.00
#
_symmetry.space_group_name_H-M   'P 1'
#
loop_
_entity.id
_entity.type
_entity.pdbx_description
1 polymer ?
#
loop_
_entity_poly.entity_id
_entity_poly.type
_entity_poly.pdbx_seq_one_letter_code
_entity_poly.pdbx_strand_id
1 'polypeptide(L)'
;MTCGSYAQTNSANVCVLSIPSKGESAERMLTASMLTDVARSMALAWEPDWAVAMSHSHRDLQAAEGQDDPWLGWVTYLSRGRGTVPPLPAPVRIEPVEDQGTLIILTPERFTVANPEHVALARRVRELLAQAGLMRRAGADPRE
;
A
#
# COMPACT_ATOMS: atom_id res chain seq x y z
N MET A 1 12.25 11.75 8.36
CA MET A 1 12.26 10.58 7.45
C MET A 1 13.69 10.31 7.08
N THR A 2 14.21 9.14 7.41
CA THR A 2 15.55 8.70 7.02
C THR A 2 15.42 7.48 6.11
N CYS A 3 16.04 7.54 4.94
CA CYS A 3 16.24 6.41 4.06
C CYS A 3 17.52 5.69 4.48
N GLY A 4 17.44 4.43 4.91
CA GLY A 4 18.63 3.57 5.10
C GLY A 4 19.49 3.86 6.33
N SER A 5 18.98 4.56 7.35
CA SER A 5 19.67 4.71 8.64
C SER A 5 19.08 3.74 9.66
N TYR A 6 19.91 3.01 10.42
CA TYR A 6 19.41 2.28 11.59
C TYR A 6 18.94 3.35 12.60
N ALA A 7 17.62 3.46 12.79
CA ALA A 7 17.05 4.62 13.47
C ALA A 7 17.51 4.71 14.93
N GLN A 8 18.16 5.83 15.30
CA GLN A 8 18.46 6.19 16.69
C GLN A 8 17.23 6.82 17.40
N THR A 9 16.13 7.01 16.69
CA THR A 9 14.88 7.60 17.18
C THR A 9 13.68 6.73 16.78
N ASN A 10 12.56 6.88 17.50
CA ASN A 10 11.32 6.09 17.39
C ASN A 10 10.54 6.29 16.06
N SER A 11 11.22 6.67 14.97
CA SER A 11 10.62 6.90 13.65
C SER A 11 11.00 5.77 12.69
N ALA A 12 10.00 5.18 12.03
CA ALA A 12 10.21 4.15 11.02
C ALA A 12 11.10 4.63 9.86
N ASN A 13 11.90 3.73 9.31
CA ASN A 13 12.59 3.94 8.05
C ASN A 13 11.58 3.96 6.91
N VAL A 14 11.70 4.94 6.01
CA VAL A 14 10.73 5.14 4.93
C VAL A 14 11.44 5.65 3.68
N CYS A 15 11.09 5.05 2.55
CA CYS A 15 11.54 5.46 1.22
C CYS A 15 10.33 5.95 0.42
N VAL A 16 10.42 7.16 -0.13
CA VAL A 16 9.33 7.81 -0.88
C VAL A 16 9.80 8.10 -2.30
N LEU A 17 9.08 7.54 -3.27
CA LEU A 17 9.23 7.88 -4.68
C LEU A 17 8.08 8.81 -5.10
N SER A 18 8.42 10.03 -5.51
CA SER A 18 7.44 10.99 -6.04
C SER A 18 7.28 10.82 -7.55
N ILE A 19 6.07 10.45 -7.99
CA ILE A 19 5.72 10.29 -9.41
C ILE A 19 5.05 11.59 -9.91
N PRO A 20 5.30 12.03 -11.16
CA PRO A 20 4.58 13.16 -11.75
C PRO A 20 3.07 12.99 -11.65
N SER A 21 2.37 14.00 -11.15
CA SER A 21 0.91 13.95 -10.92
C SER A 21 0.09 14.62 -12.04
N LYS A 22 0.74 15.33 -12.97
CA LYS A 22 0.10 16.07 -14.07
C LYS A 22 0.94 15.98 -15.35
N GLY A 23 0.27 16.19 -16.49
CA GLY A 23 0.88 16.22 -17.81
C GLY A 23 1.02 14.84 -18.45
N GLU A 24 1.50 14.83 -19.69
CA GLU A 24 1.59 13.62 -20.53
C GLU A 24 2.47 12.52 -19.93
N SER A 25 3.50 12.88 -19.17
CA SER A 25 4.33 11.92 -18.45
C SER A 25 3.57 11.26 -17.29
N ALA A 26 2.68 11.97 -16.62
CA ALA A 26 1.86 11.41 -15.56
C ALA A 26 0.85 10.40 -16.11
N GLU A 27 0.19 10.70 -17.23
CA GLU A 27 -0.76 9.77 -17.86
C GLU A 27 -0.10 8.48 -18.32
N ARG A 28 1.18 8.54 -18.76
CA ARG A 28 1.97 7.35 -19.09
C ARG A 28 2.39 6.53 -17.88
N MET A 29 2.63 7.18 -16.74
CA MET A 29 3.17 6.53 -15.54
C MET A 29 2.09 6.07 -14.54
N LEU A 30 0.92 6.72 -14.51
CA LEU A 30 -0.14 6.44 -13.54
C LEU A 30 -1.07 5.32 -14.03
N THR A 31 -0.48 4.17 -14.30
CA THR A 31 -1.17 2.93 -14.63
C THR A 31 -0.98 1.89 -13.52
N ALA A 32 -1.92 0.96 -13.37
CA ALA A 32 -1.80 -0.10 -12.37
C ALA A 32 -0.53 -0.92 -12.58
N SER A 33 -0.19 -1.26 -13.84
CA SER A 33 1.00 -2.06 -14.16
C SER A 33 2.30 -1.34 -13.77
N MET A 34 2.46 -0.07 -14.15
CA MET A 34 3.66 0.70 -13.81
C MET A 34 3.84 0.84 -12.30
N LEU A 35 2.77 1.17 -11.57
CA LEU A 35 2.83 1.27 -10.11
C LEU A 35 3.10 -0.09 -9.44
N THR A 36 2.60 -1.18 -10.03
CA THR A 36 2.88 -2.54 -9.57
C THR A 36 4.36 -2.89 -9.75
N ASP A 37 4.94 -2.62 -10.92
CA ASP A 37 6.36 -2.89 -11.20
C ASP A 37 7.30 -2.04 -10.32
N VAL A 38 6.95 -0.77 -10.11
CA VAL A 38 7.68 0.11 -9.20
C VAL A 38 7.61 -0.40 -7.76
N ALA A 39 6.41 -0.71 -7.26
CA ALA A 39 6.23 -1.22 -5.90
C ALA A 39 6.95 -2.56 -5.69
N ARG A 40 6.89 -3.46 -6.68
CA ARG A 40 7.64 -4.72 -6.72
C ARG A 40 9.14 -4.47 -6.63
N SER A 41 9.67 -3.57 -7.46
CA SER A 41 11.11 -3.24 -7.48
C SER A 41 11.57 -2.65 -6.16
N MET A 42 10.77 -1.77 -5.56
CA MET A 42 11.06 -1.22 -4.23
C MET A 42 11.04 -2.30 -3.15
N ALA A 43 10.06 -3.21 -3.20
CA ALA A 43 9.96 -4.32 -2.25
C ALA A 43 11.19 -5.23 -2.32
N LEU A 44 11.63 -5.61 -3.52
CA LEU A 44 12.81 -6.46 -3.72
C LEU A 44 14.12 -5.78 -3.31
N ALA A 45 14.22 -4.46 -3.47
CA ALA A 45 15.45 -3.72 -3.17
C ALA A 45 15.60 -3.31 -1.70
N TRP A 46 14.49 -3.17 -0.96
CA TRP A 46 14.48 -2.62 0.40
C TRP A 46 13.92 -3.55 1.47
N GLU A 47 13.27 -4.65 1.07
CA GLU A 47 12.62 -5.61 1.98
C GLU A 47 11.76 -4.93 3.07
N PRO A 48 10.85 -3.98 2.72
CA PRO A 48 10.10 -3.23 3.71
C PRO A 48 9.03 -4.10 4.37
N ASP A 49 8.52 -3.72 5.54
CA ASP A 49 7.33 -4.38 6.12
C ASP A 49 6.09 -4.17 5.24
N TRP A 50 5.96 -2.99 4.63
CA TRP A 50 4.89 -2.64 3.72
C TRP A 50 5.34 -1.52 2.77
N ALA A 51 4.70 -1.42 1.61
CA ALA A 51 4.87 -0.29 0.69
C ALA A 51 3.53 0.05 0.03
N VAL A 52 3.36 1.31 -0.37
CA VAL A 52 2.08 1.80 -0.89
C VAL A 52 2.29 2.77 -2.05
N ALA A 53 1.50 2.60 -3.11
CA ALA A 53 1.32 3.59 -4.17
C ALA A 53 -0.08 4.20 -4.03
N MET A 54 -0.16 5.49 -3.67
CA MET A 54 -1.42 6.18 -3.45
C MET A 54 -1.31 7.68 -3.73
N SER A 55 -2.44 8.32 -4.03
CA SER A 55 -2.50 9.78 -4.10
C SER A 55 -2.55 10.40 -2.71
N HIS A 56 -2.09 11.65 -2.58
CA HIS A 56 -2.26 12.41 -1.34
C HIS A 56 -3.73 12.52 -0.92
N SER A 57 -4.64 12.76 -1.87
CA SER A 57 -6.07 12.81 -1.59
C SER A 57 -6.63 11.52 -1.00
N HIS A 58 -6.11 10.35 -1.41
CA HIS A 58 -6.51 9.07 -0.82
C HIS A 58 -5.94 8.90 0.60
N ARG A 59 -4.71 9.37 0.83
CA ARG A 59 -4.08 9.35 2.15
C ARG A 59 -4.82 10.26 3.14
N ASP A 60 -5.17 11.46 2.71
CA ASP A 60 -5.90 12.44 3.53
C ASP A 60 -7.28 11.91 3.91
N LEU A 61 -7.96 11.23 2.99
CA LEU A 61 -9.24 10.57 3.26
C LEU A 61 -9.11 9.48 4.34
N GLN A 62 -8.11 8.59 4.22
CA GLN A 62 -7.89 7.55 5.22
C GLN A 62 -7.49 8.12 6.59
N ALA A 63 -6.66 9.17 6.61
CA ALA A 63 -6.29 9.86 7.84
C ALA A 63 -7.51 10.50 8.53
N ALA A 64 -8.42 11.11 7.76
CA ALA A 64 -9.67 11.64 8.27
C ALA A 64 -10.61 10.55 8.83
N GLU A 65 -10.51 9.32 8.32
CA GLU A 65 -11.19 8.13 8.83
C GLU A 65 -10.50 7.48 10.05
N GLY A 66 -9.44 8.10 10.58
CA GLY A 66 -8.68 7.60 11.73
C GLY A 66 -7.86 6.35 11.42
N GLN A 67 -7.60 6.07 10.15
CA GLN A 67 -6.76 4.97 9.71
C GLN A 67 -5.29 5.35 9.86
N ASP A 68 -4.43 4.36 10.11
CA ASP A 68 -2.99 4.55 10.14
C ASP A 68 -2.26 3.35 9.51
N ASP A 69 -0.93 3.43 9.50
CA ASP A 69 0.01 2.46 8.97
C ASP A 69 -0.31 1.01 9.38
N PRO A 70 -0.28 0.07 8.43
CA PRO A 70 -0.04 0.28 7.00
C PRO A 70 -1.19 1.00 6.29
N TRP A 71 -0.88 1.93 5.36
CA TRP A 71 -1.88 2.49 4.45
C TRP A 71 -2.27 1.49 3.35
N LEU A 72 -3.53 1.54 2.91
CA LEU A 72 -3.99 0.77 1.74
C LEU A 72 -4.10 1.70 0.52
N GLY A 73 -3.20 1.56 -0.44
CA GLY A 73 -3.18 2.34 -1.68
C GLY A 73 -3.86 1.66 -2.85
N TRP A 74 -3.68 2.23 -4.04
CA TRP A 74 -4.07 1.57 -5.28
C TRP A 74 -3.28 0.27 -5.47
N VAL A 75 -1.98 0.34 -5.20
CA VAL A 75 -1.08 -0.81 -5.07
C VAL A 75 -0.52 -0.81 -3.66
N THR A 76 -0.58 -1.96 -2.99
CA THR A 76 -0.04 -2.14 -1.64
C THR A 76 0.76 -3.42 -1.57
N TYR A 77 1.98 -3.36 -1.07
CA TYR A 77 2.80 -4.53 -0.76
C TYR A 77 2.76 -4.80 0.74
N LEU A 78 2.66 -6.08 1.12
CA LEU A 78 2.79 -6.57 2.49
C LEU A 78 3.88 -7.65 2.52
N SER A 79 4.82 -7.53 3.46
CA SER A 79 5.86 -8.55 3.64
C SER A 79 5.26 -9.87 4.12
N ARG A 80 5.92 -10.98 3.77
CA ARG A 80 5.53 -12.34 4.18
C ARG A 80 5.42 -12.47 5.70
N GLY A 81 6.23 -11.71 6.46
CA GLY A 81 6.21 -11.69 7.92
C GLY A 81 4.91 -11.16 8.52
N ARG A 82 4.10 -10.41 7.76
CA ARG A 82 2.81 -9.88 8.23
C ARG A 82 1.69 -10.91 8.22
N GLY A 83 1.80 -11.95 7.38
CA GLY A 83 0.83 -13.02 7.25
C GLY A 83 0.38 -13.24 5.80
N THR A 84 -0.68 -14.05 5.65
CA THR A 84 -1.23 -14.41 4.34
C THR A 84 -2.42 -13.54 3.98
N VAL A 85 -2.42 -12.99 2.77
CA VAL A 85 -3.54 -12.20 2.26
C VAL A 85 -4.77 -13.11 2.06
N PRO A 86 -5.93 -12.81 2.68
CA PRO A 86 -7.14 -13.60 2.46
C PRO A 86 -7.67 -13.41 1.04
N PRO A 87 -8.59 -14.24 0.56
CA PRO A 87 -9.29 -13.97 -0.69
C PRO A 87 -9.96 -12.59 -0.67
N LEU A 88 -9.72 -11.78 -1.71
CA LEU A 88 -10.25 -10.43 -1.85
C LEU A 88 -11.29 -10.36 -2.97
N PRO A 89 -12.28 -9.45 -2.90
CA PRO A 89 -13.32 -9.32 -3.92
C PRO A 89 -12.73 -8.83 -5.25
N ALA A 90 -13.36 -9.20 -6.37
CA ALA A 90 -13.04 -8.57 -7.65
C ALA A 90 -13.33 -7.05 -7.60
N PRO A 91 -12.59 -6.20 -8.34
CA PRO A 91 -11.54 -6.52 -9.32
C PRO A 91 -10.14 -6.70 -8.73
N VAL A 92 -10.00 -6.87 -7.42
CA VAL A 92 -8.69 -6.91 -6.74
C VAL A 92 -7.84 -8.06 -7.26
N ARG A 93 -6.59 -7.76 -7.57
CA ARG A 93 -5.56 -8.73 -7.93
C ARG A 93 -4.56 -8.88 -6.80
N ILE A 94 -4.14 -10.12 -6.59
CA ILE A 94 -3.13 -10.50 -5.61
C ILE A 94 -1.96 -11.11 -6.39
N GLU A 95 -0.78 -10.53 -6.26
CA GLU A 95 0.42 -10.99 -6.96
C GLU A 95 1.56 -11.28 -5.99
N PRO A 96 2.21 -12.46 -6.05
CA PRO A 96 3.36 -12.73 -5.20
C PRO A 96 4.56 -11.87 -5.61
N VAL A 97 5.37 -11.48 -4.63
CA VAL A 97 6.70 -10.88 -4.84
C VAL A 97 7.73 -11.88 -4.33
N GLU A 98 8.10 -12.82 -5.20
CA GLU A 98 9.02 -13.92 -4.88
C GLU A 98 8.66 -14.57 -3.52
N ASP A 99 9.63 -14.72 -2.62
CA ASP A 99 9.45 -15.19 -1.24
C ASP A 99 9.31 -14.04 -0.23
N GLN A 100 9.34 -12.79 -0.71
CA GLN A 100 9.36 -11.57 0.11
C GLN A 100 7.97 -11.19 0.62
N GLY A 101 6.91 -11.40 -0.17
CA GLY A 101 5.56 -11.00 0.24
C GLY A 101 4.55 -10.97 -0.88
N THR A 102 3.58 -10.07 -0.78
CA THR A 102 2.42 -10.03 -1.68
C THR A 102 2.03 -8.60 -2.03
N LEU A 103 1.77 -8.36 -3.31
CA LEU A 103 1.17 -7.14 -3.85
C LEU A 103 -0.36 -7.32 -3.96
N ILE A 104 -1.08 -6.27 -3.57
CA ILE A 104 -2.52 -6.13 -3.66
C ILE A 104 -2.77 -4.93 -4.58
N ILE A 105 -3.45 -5.18 -5.70
CA ILE A 105 -3.80 -4.16 -6.69
C ILE A 105 -5.32 -4.03 -6.68
N LEU A 106 -5.83 -2.89 -6.22
CA LEU A 106 -7.27 -2.74 -6.02
C LEU A 106 -8.07 -2.86 -7.31
N THR A 107 -7.60 -2.26 -8.39
CA THR A 107 -8.32 -2.21 -9.65
C THR A 107 -7.37 -1.97 -10.83
N PRO A 108 -7.64 -2.46 -12.07
CA PRO A 108 -6.76 -2.22 -13.22
C PRO A 108 -6.81 -0.78 -13.75
N GLU A 109 -7.94 -0.10 -13.67
CA GLU A 109 -8.10 1.31 -14.07
C GLU A 109 -7.58 2.29 -13.01
N ARG A 110 -7.45 3.56 -13.39
CA ARG A 110 -6.91 4.58 -12.50
C ARG A 110 -7.75 4.76 -11.24
N PHE A 111 -7.19 4.40 -10.09
CA PHE A 111 -7.82 4.64 -8.80
C PHE A 111 -7.90 6.15 -8.52
N THR A 112 -9.09 6.60 -8.11
CA THR A 112 -9.36 8.00 -7.73
C THR A 112 -10.37 8.05 -6.60
N VAL A 113 -10.19 9.02 -5.70
CA VAL A 113 -11.16 9.30 -4.62
C VAL A 113 -12.48 9.92 -5.13
N ALA A 114 -12.48 10.41 -6.37
CA ALA A 114 -13.68 10.97 -7.01
C ALA A 114 -14.65 9.88 -7.46
N ASN A 115 -14.18 8.64 -7.63
CA ASN A 115 -15.06 7.50 -7.89
C ASN A 115 -15.48 6.85 -6.56
N PRO A 116 -16.76 6.92 -6.17
CA PRO A 116 -17.23 6.30 -4.92
C PRO A 116 -17.05 4.78 -4.89
N GLU A 117 -17.06 4.10 -6.04
CA GLU A 117 -16.86 2.65 -6.11
C GLU A 117 -15.42 2.28 -5.72
N HIS A 118 -14.43 3.08 -6.14
CA HIS A 118 -13.04 2.89 -5.74
C HIS A 118 -12.87 3.04 -4.22
N VAL A 119 -13.49 4.06 -3.63
CA VAL A 119 -13.43 4.30 -2.19
C VAL A 119 -14.12 3.16 -1.41
N ALA A 120 -15.30 2.72 -1.86
CA ALA A 120 -16.01 1.61 -1.26
C ALA A 120 -15.21 0.30 -1.32
N LEU A 121 -14.58 0.01 -2.47
CA LEU A 121 -13.70 -1.14 -2.64
C LEU A 121 -12.50 -1.07 -1.69
N ALA A 122 -11.83 0.08 -1.61
CA ALA A 122 -10.68 0.27 -0.72
C ALA A 122 -11.07 0.03 0.74
N ARG A 123 -12.19 0.60 1.21
CA ARG A 123 -12.69 0.37 2.58
C ARG A 123 -12.97 -1.11 2.82
N ARG A 124 -13.67 -1.77 1.89
CA ARG A 124 -14.01 -3.19 2.02
C ARG A 124 -12.77 -4.08 2.08
N VAL A 125 -11.77 -3.82 1.23
CA VAL A 125 -10.50 -4.55 1.24
C VAL A 125 -9.76 -4.30 2.55
N ARG A 126 -9.71 -3.04 3.03
CA ARG A 126 -9.06 -2.71 4.30
C ARG A 126 -9.68 -3.46 5.48
N GLU A 127 -11.00 -3.56 5.53
CA GLU A 127 -11.70 -4.34 6.57
C GLU A 127 -11.28 -5.81 6.55
N LEU A 128 -11.24 -6.44 5.37
CA LEU A 128 -10.84 -7.84 5.22
C LEU A 128 -9.38 -8.07 5.65
N LEU A 129 -8.48 -7.16 5.26
CA LEU A 129 -7.08 -7.21 5.67
C LEU A 129 -6.91 -6.98 7.17
N ALA A 130 -7.70 -6.07 7.76
CA ALA A 130 -7.69 -5.81 9.20
C ALA A 130 -8.20 -7.02 10.01
N GLN A 131 -9.27 -7.67 9.55
CA GLN A 131 -9.78 -8.91 10.15
C GLN A 131 -8.75 -10.05 10.08
N ALA A 132 -7.94 -10.10 9.02
CA ALA A 132 -6.81 -11.02 8.89
C ALA A 132 -5.56 -10.59 9.70
N GLY A 133 -5.62 -9.46 10.44
CA GLY A 133 -4.51 -8.97 11.25
C GLY A 133 -3.36 -8.34 10.46
N LEU A 134 -3.55 -8.06 9.17
CA LEU A 134 -2.50 -7.55 8.27
C LEU A 134 -2.31 -6.02 8.39
N MET A 135 -3.29 -5.30 8.92
CA MET A 135 -3.32 -3.83 9.04
C MET A 135 -2.87 -3.31 10.42
N ARG A 136 -2.16 -4.11 11.21
CA ARG A 136 -1.66 -3.70 12.54
C ARG A 136 -0.38 -2.86 12.42
N ARG A 137 -0.21 -1.81 13.23
CA ARG A 137 1.06 -1.09 13.29
C ARG A 137 2.20 -2.04 13.71
N ALA A 138 3.39 -1.85 13.14
CA ALA A 138 4.59 -2.53 13.60
C ALA A 138 4.85 -2.13 15.07
N GLY A 139 5.02 -3.12 15.97
CA GLY A 139 5.26 -2.89 17.39
C GLY A 139 4.01 -2.76 18.28
N ALA A 140 2.79 -2.89 17.75
CA ALA A 140 1.59 -3.03 18.58
C ALA A 140 1.56 -4.46 19.19
N ASP A 141 1.97 -4.59 20.45
CA ASP A 141 1.87 -5.83 21.23
C ASP A 141 0.39 -6.21 21.38
N PRO A 142 -0.02 -7.48 21.16
CA PRO A 142 -1.39 -7.94 21.44
C PRO A 142 -1.82 -7.90 22.92
N ARG A 143 -1.05 -7.27 23.82
CA ARG A 143 -1.28 -7.24 25.27
C ARG A 143 -1.59 -5.85 25.86
N GLU A 144 -1.86 -4.85 25.03
CA GLU A 144 -2.36 -3.54 25.48
C GLU A 144 -3.87 -3.38 25.29
#